data_AF-A0A1I0MXN3-F1
#
_entry.id   AF-A0A1I0MXN3-F1
#
_cell.length_a   1.000
_cell.length_b   1.000
_cell.length_c   1.000
_cell.angle_alpha   90.00
_cell.angle_beta   90.00
_cell.angle_gamma   90.00
#
_symmetry.space_group_name_H-M   'P 1'
#
loop_
_entity.id
_entity.type
_entity.pdbx_description
1 polymer ?
#
loop_
_entity_poly.entity_id
_entity_poly.type
_entity_poly.pdbx_seq_one_letter_code
_entity_poly.pdbx_strand_id
1 'polypeptide(L)'
;MKKYLFAFLFLFVALSSWARQYGPYFMYNNTPTPSGYTKVVCFSNPNYIGVGVVLVNVETNEQIHLSTSSTYQPMWFYFVPGGTYRVVAVNAHMAKVKINGFDVGEGDEVVFCRNASGSLIAFPDE
;
A
#
# COMPACT_ATOMS: atom_id res chain seq x y z
N MET A 1 -31.01 3.83 -37.23
CA MET A 1 -30.55 4.27 -35.89
C MET A 1 -30.46 3.06 -34.96
N LYS A 2 -29.38 2.28 -35.01
CA LYS A 2 -29.20 1.08 -34.15
C LYS A 2 -27.77 0.56 -34.08
N LYS A 3 -26.78 1.35 -34.51
CA LYS A 3 -25.37 0.94 -34.62
C LYS A 3 -24.41 1.71 -33.70
N TYR A 4 -24.91 2.71 -32.97
CA TYR A 4 -24.11 3.51 -32.04
C TYR A 4 -24.37 3.17 -30.56
N LEU A 5 -25.32 2.28 -30.26
CA LEU A 5 -25.68 1.94 -28.88
C LEU A 5 -24.68 0.98 -28.21
N PHE A 6 -23.84 0.29 -28.98
CA PHE A 6 -22.85 -0.66 -28.44
C PHE A 6 -21.49 -0.03 -28.12
N ALA A 7 -21.21 1.17 -28.64
CA ALA A 7 -19.93 1.84 -28.38
C ALA A 7 -19.90 2.55 -27.02
N PHE A 8 -21.06 2.80 -26.40
CA PHE A 8 -21.13 3.46 -25.09
C PHE A 8 -20.95 2.50 -23.91
N LEU A 9 -21.12 1.19 -24.12
CA LEU A 9 -20.99 0.18 -23.06
C LEU A 9 -19.54 -0.25 -22.80
N PHE A 10 -18.64 -0.01 -23.76
CA PHE A 10 -17.19 -0.30 -23.60
C PHE A 10 -16.42 0.84 -22.95
N LEU A 11 -17.03 2.01 -22.77
CA LEU A 11 -16.40 3.16 -22.11
C LEU A 11 -16.45 3.09 -20.58
N PHE A 12 -16.99 2.01 -20.00
CA PHE A 12 -17.18 1.87 -18.56
C PHE A 12 -16.12 1.01 -17.84
N VAL A 13 -15.15 0.45 -18.55
CA VAL A 13 -14.22 -0.56 -17.97
C VAL A 13 -12.80 -0.03 -17.73
N ALA A 14 -12.51 1.23 -18.07
CA ALA A 14 -11.22 1.86 -17.76
C ALA A 14 -11.31 2.88 -16.62
N LEU A 15 -12.15 2.60 -15.61
CA LEU A 15 -11.87 3.14 -14.28
C LEU A 15 -10.75 2.28 -13.71
N SER A 16 -9.49 2.61 -14.05
CA SER A 16 -8.37 2.21 -13.22
C SER A 16 -8.59 2.91 -11.87
N SER A 17 -9.38 2.30 -10.99
CA SER A 17 -9.46 2.72 -9.61
C SER A 17 -8.11 2.38 -9.03
N TRP A 18 -7.26 3.38 -8.88
CA TRP A 18 -6.14 3.26 -7.98
C TRP A 18 -6.77 3.06 -6.61
N ALA A 19 -6.39 1.98 -5.91
CA ALA A 19 -6.74 1.84 -4.51
C ALA A 19 -6.31 3.14 -3.84
N ARG A 20 -7.30 3.85 -3.28
CA ARG A 20 -7.06 5.19 -2.78
C ARG A 20 -6.16 5.04 -1.55
N GLN A 21 -4.88 5.37 -1.68
CA GLN A 21 -3.96 5.46 -0.56
C GLN A 21 -3.90 6.91 -0.08
N TYR A 22 -3.77 7.11 1.22
CA TYR A 22 -3.56 8.43 1.80
C TYR A 22 -2.19 8.53 2.45
N GLY A 23 -1.44 9.58 2.14
CA GLY A 23 -0.08 9.80 2.63
C GLY A 23 0.91 10.12 1.52
N PRO A 24 2.23 10.18 1.81
CA PRO A 24 2.82 9.95 3.13
C PRO A 24 2.45 11.02 4.16
N TYR A 25 2.34 10.62 5.42
CA TYR A 25 2.17 11.51 6.57
C TYR A 25 3.35 11.37 7.54
N PHE A 26 3.71 12.49 8.18
CA PHE A 26 4.65 12.49 9.31
C PHE A 26 4.06 11.76 10.51
N MET A 27 4.89 11.08 11.31
CA MET A 27 4.43 10.32 12.48
C MET A 27 3.72 11.15 13.55
N TYR A 28 4.01 12.45 13.67
CA TYR A 28 3.33 13.37 14.58
C TYR A 28 1.98 13.88 14.06
N ASN A 29 1.59 13.50 12.82
CA ASN A 29 0.27 13.82 12.30
C ASN A 29 -0.80 13.03 13.07
N ASN A 30 -1.83 13.73 13.55
CA ASN A 30 -2.91 13.21 14.38
C ASN A 30 -4.21 12.92 13.59
N THR A 31 -4.13 12.84 12.25
CA THR A 31 -5.27 12.50 11.40
C THR A 31 -5.83 11.13 11.83
N PRO A 32 -7.14 11.03 12.11
CA PRO A 32 -7.74 9.75 12.48
C PRO A 32 -7.72 8.78 11.29
N THR A 33 -7.49 7.50 11.57
CA THR A 33 -7.55 6.45 10.54
C THR A 33 -8.95 6.38 9.95
N PRO A 34 -9.11 6.56 8.62
CA PRO A 34 -10.41 6.42 7.97
C PRO A 34 -11.03 5.03 8.19
N SER A 35 -12.36 4.96 8.19
CA SER A 35 -13.06 3.68 8.30
C SER A 35 -12.72 2.79 7.10
N GLY A 36 -12.39 1.52 7.36
CA GLY A 36 -11.96 0.56 6.34
C GLY A 36 -10.49 0.67 5.93
N TYR A 37 -9.69 1.48 6.62
CA TYR A 37 -8.26 1.66 6.34
C TYR A 37 -7.39 1.20 7.50
N THR A 38 -6.16 0.86 7.15
CA THR A 38 -5.09 0.42 8.04
C THR A 38 -3.96 1.44 8.01
N LYS A 39 -3.41 1.80 9.18
CA LYS A 39 -2.22 2.64 9.27
C LYS A 39 -0.99 1.78 8.96
N VAL A 40 -0.27 2.12 7.90
CA VAL A 40 0.90 1.40 7.41
C VAL A 40 2.13 2.27 7.58
N VAL A 41 3.02 1.89 8.49
CA VAL A 41 4.26 2.61 8.81
C VAL A 41 5.41 2.07 7.97
N CYS A 42 6.07 2.95 7.23
CA CYS A 42 7.23 2.64 6.39
C CYS A 42 8.49 3.23 7.02
N PHE A 43 9.51 2.39 7.23
CA PHE A 43 10.76 2.78 7.88
C PHE A 43 11.86 3.00 6.84
N SER A 44 12.56 4.13 6.93
CA SER A 44 13.85 4.35 6.28
C SER A 44 14.98 4.12 7.28
N ASN A 45 16.17 3.77 6.78
CA ASN A 45 17.39 3.83 7.57
C ASN A 45 18.46 4.67 6.81
N PRO A 46 19.55 5.08 7.48
CA PRO A 46 20.58 5.92 6.85
C PRO A 46 21.22 5.33 5.58
N ASN A 47 21.20 4.02 5.41
CA ASN A 47 21.74 3.30 4.25
C ASN A 47 20.70 3.14 3.11
N TYR A 48 19.40 3.29 3.41
CA TYR A 48 18.30 3.03 2.47
C TYR A 48 17.16 4.04 2.68
N ILE A 49 17.25 5.18 1.98
CA ILE A 49 16.24 6.25 1.97
C ILE A 49 15.44 6.23 0.66
N GLY A 50 14.17 6.65 0.71
CA GLY A 50 13.32 6.78 -0.47
C GLY A 50 13.02 5.47 -1.20
N VAL A 51 13.04 4.34 -0.49
CA VAL A 51 12.74 3.02 -1.07
C VAL A 51 11.25 2.90 -1.30
N GLY A 52 10.85 2.61 -2.53
CA GLY A 52 9.50 2.38 -2.98
C GLY A 52 9.11 0.90 -2.91
N VAL A 53 7.87 0.66 -2.49
CA VAL A 53 7.21 -0.65 -2.48
C VAL A 53 5.92 -0.54 -3.26
N VAL A 54 5.72 -1.46 -4.20
CA VAL A 54 4.47 -1.60 -4.95
C VAL A 54 3.71 -2.79 -4.43
N LEU A 55 2.48 -2.57 -3.99
CA LEU A 55 1.57 -3.61 -3.55
C LEU A 55 0.37 -3.69 -4.50
N VAL A 56 -0.10 -4.90 -4.78
CA VAL A 56 -1.28 -5.19 -5.61
C VAL A 56 -2.32 -5.88 -4.74
N ASN A 57 -3.52 -5.33 -4.63
CA ASN A 57 -4.61 -6.01 -3.92
C ASN A 57 -4.98 -7.30 -4.65
N VAL A 58 -5.03 -8.43 -3.94
CA VAL A 58 -5.25 -9.76 -4.53
C VAL A 58 -6.66 -9.91 -5.10
N GLU A 59 -7.66 -9.25 -4.50
CA GLU A 59 -9.06 -9.33 -4.93
C GLU A 59 -9.38 -8.34 -6.05
N THR A 60 -8.88 -7.10 -5.93
CA THR A 60 -9.26 -6.01 -6.83
C THR A 60 -8.24 -5.71 -7.92
N ASN A 61 -7.03 -6.28 -7.83
CA ASN A 61 -5.86 -5.94 -8.66
C ASN A 61 -5.44 -4.46 -8.62
N GLU A 62 -5.95 -3.70 -7.66
CA GLU A 62 -5.60 -2.30 -7.50
C GLU A 62 -4.18 -2.14 -6.95
N GLN A 63 -3.42 -1.21 -7.52
CA GLN A 63 -2.04 -0.94 -7.13
C GLN A 63 -1.95 0.20 -6.12
N ILE A 64 -1.05 0.04 -5.15
CA ILE A 64 -0.64 1.08 -4.21
C ILE A 64 0.87 1.19 -4.18
N HIS A 65 1.35 2.42 -4.00
CA HIS A 65 2.78 2.76 -4.03
C HIS A 65 3.16 3.39 -2.71
N LEU A 66 3.85 2.64 -1.87
CA LEU A 66 4.41 3.12 -0.62
C LEU A 66 5.85 3.55 -0.85
N SER A 67 6.33 4.53 -0.08
CA SER A 67 7.74 4.89 -0.05
C SER A 67 8.20 5.13 1.37
N THR A 68 9.40 4.65 1.69
CA THR A 68 10.10 5.04 2.91
C THR A 68 10.52 6.51 2.82
N SER A 69 10.80 7.13 3.95
CA SER A 69 11.16 8.55 3.96
C SER A 69 12.44 8.82 3.16
N SER A 70 12.37 9.83 2.28
CA SER A 70 13.51 10.39 1.53
C SER A 70 14.20 11.55 2.26
N THR A 71 13.74 11.86 3.48
CA THR A 71 14.30 12.90 4.35
C THR A 71 15.00 12.27 5.55
N TYR A 72 15.73 13.06 6.36
CA TYR A 72 16.32 12.59 7.62
C TYR A 72 15.28 12.11 8.67
N GLN A 73 13.98 12.19 8.38
CA GLN A 73 12.95 11.54 9.18
C GLN A 73 12.97 10.03 8.93
N PRO A 74 13.06 9.18 9.97
CA PRO A 74 13.22 7.73 9.78
C PRO A 74 11.91 7.01 9.43
N MET A 75 10.75 7.65 9.58
CA MET A 75 9.45 6.99 9.46
C MET A 75 8.38 7.93 8.91
N TRP A 76 7.58 7.41 7.99
CA TRP A 76 6.29 7.97 7.57
C TRP A 76 5.20 6.90 7.65
N PHE A 77 3.94 7.33 7.58
CA PHE A 77 2.83 6.40 7.47
C PHE A 77 1.87 6.73 6.33
N TYR A 78 1.14 5.70 5.92
CA TYR A 78 0.06 5.75 4.96
C TYR A 78 -1.22 5.18 5.57
N PHE A 79 -2.38 5.58 5.06
CA PHE A 79 -3.61 4.81 5.24
C PHE A 79 -3.87 4.02 3.97
N VAL A 80 -3.92 2.70 4.12
CA VAL A 80 -4.16 1.74 3.04
C VAL A 80 -5.50 1.06 3.28
N PRO A 81 -6.37 0.89 2.26
CA PRO A 81 -7.61 0.13 2.41
C PRO A 81 -7.34 -1.28 2.97
N GLY A 82 -8.27 -1.79 3.78
CA GLY A 82 -8.17 -3.15 4.28
C GLY A 82 -8.25 -4.17 3.14
N GLY A 83 -7.47 -5.24 3.24
CA GLY A 83 -7.42 -6.30 2.23
C GLY A 83 -6.11 -7.08 2.25
N THR A 84 -6.02 -8.09 1.38
CA THR A 84 -4.79 -8.84 1.13
C THR A 84 -4.08 -8.27 -0.09
N TYR A 85 -2.78 -8.05 0.02
CA TYR A 85 -1.96 -7.46 -1.02
C TYR A 85 -0.72 -8.30 -1.28
N ARG A 86 -0.31 -8.41 -2.54
CA ARG A 86 0.98 -8.98 -2.94
C ARG A 86 2.00 -7.88 -3.17
N VAL A 87 3.21 -8.04 -2.66
CA VAL A 87 4.36 -7.18 -2.97
C VAL A 87 4.89 -7.56 -4.34
N VAL A 88 4.78 -6.65 -5.31
CA VAL A 88 5.20 -6.93 -6.69
C VAL A 88 6.47 -6.22 -7.11
N ALA A 89 6.90 -5.20 -6.36
CA ALA A 89 8.18 -4.55 -6.58
C ALA A 89 8.72 -3.92 -5.30
N VAL A 90 10.03 -4.06 -5.07
CA VAL A 90 10.79 -3.31 -4.06
C VAL A 90 12.02 -2.73 -4.75
N ASN A 91 12.04 -1.42 -4.97
CA ASN A 91 13.03 -0.78 -5.86
C ASN A 91 14.44 -0.59 -5.23
N ALA A 92 14.85 -1.48 -4.33
CA ALA A 92 16.19 -1.53 -3.80
C ALA A 92 16.57 -2.98 -3.44
N HIS A 93 17.46 -3.56 -4.26
CA HIS A 93 17.95 -4.95 -4.20
C HIS A 93 18.51 -5.41 -2.84
N MET A 94 18.75 -4.49 -1.89
CA MET A 94 19.31 -4.76 -0.55
C MET A 94 18.53 -4.09 0.60
N ALA A 95 17.46 -3.34 0.30
CA ALA A 95 16.67 -2.71 1.33
C ALA A 95 15.62 -3.69 1.82
N LYS A 96 15.80 -4.19 3.05
CA LYS A 96 14.69 -4.79 3.79
C LYS A 96 13.72 -3.66 4.11
N VAL A 97 12.70 -3.46 3.28
CA VAL A 97 11.66 -2.48 3.60
C VAL A 97 10.89 -3.05 4.76
N LYS A 98 10.80 -2.26 5.83
CA LYS A 98 9.95 -2.61 6.95
C LYS A 98 8.58 -1.97 6.76
N ILE A 99 7.56 -2.81 6.66
CA ILE A 99 6.16 -2.40 6.76
C ILE A 99 5.65 -2.81 8.12
N ASN A 100 5.22 -1.84 8.94
CA ASN A 100 4.76 -2.07 10.31
C ASN A 100 5.75 -2.88 11.18
N GLY A 101 7.05 -2.79 10.87
CA GLY A 101 8.13 -3.47 11.60
C GLY A 101 8.61 -4.78 10.97
N PHE A 102 7.85 -5.35 10.03
CA PHE A 102 8.17 -6.60 9.35
C PHE A 102 8.92 -6.35 8.04
N ASP A 103 9.96 -7.14 7.78
CA ASP A 103 10.66 -7.11 6.49
C ASP A 103 9.72 -7.66 5.41
N VAL A 104 9.59 -6.94 4.29
CA VAL A 104 8.84 -7.36 3.11
C VAL A 104 9.73 -7.38 1.87
N GLY A 105 9.53 -8.37 1.01
CA GLY A 105 10.21 -8.58 -0.26
C GLY A 105 9.24 -8.85 -1.40
N GLU A 106 9.74 -8.81 -2.64
CA GLU A 106 8.93 -9.16 -3.82
C GLU A 106 8.45 -10.61 -3.73
N GLY A 107 7.16 -10.81 -3.98
CA GLY A 107 6.48 -12.11 -3.88
C GLY A 107 5.73 -12.31 -2.57
N ASP A 108 6.04 -11.55 -1.51
CA ASP A 108 5.35 -11.67 -0.22
C ASP A 108 3.89 -11.24 -0.33
N GLU A 109 3.02 -11.88 0.47
CA GLU A 109 1.66 -11.42 0.69
C GLU A 109 1.55 -10.74 2.06
N VAL A 110 0.81 -9.63 2.13
CA VAL A 110 0.58 -8.85 3.34
C VAL A 110 -0.91 -8.62 3.53
N VAL A 111 -1.40 -8.81 4.75
CA VAL A 111 -2.81 -8.60 5.08
C VAL A 111 -2.94 -7.31 5.90
N PHE A 112 -3.74 -6.38 5.40
CA PHE A 112 -4.11 -5.18 6.13
C PHE A 112 -5.53 -5.36 6.67
N CYS A 113 -5.66 -5.81 7.91
CA CYS A 113 -6.95 -5.99 8.58
C CYS A 113 -7.08 -5.09 9.82
N ARG A 114 -8.33 -4.73 10.15
CA ARG A 114 -8.69 -4.24 11.49
C ARG A 114 -8.89 -5.48 12.36
N ASN A 115 -8.03 -5.74 13.33
CA ASN A 115 -8.46 -6.62 14.42
C ASN A 115 -9.32 -5.82 15.42
N ALA A 116 -10.12 -6.52 16.25
CA ALA A 116 -10.98 -5.92 17.27
C ALA A 116 -10.20 -5.19 18.40
N SER A 117 -8.86 -5.24 18.39
CA SER A 117 -7.95 -4.59 19.34
C SER A 117 -6.98 -3.57 18.70
N GLY A 118 -7.15 -3.22 17.42
CA GLY A 118 -6.29 -2.27 16.69
C GLY A 118 -4.86 -2.75 16.34
N SER A 119 -4.49 -4.02 16.48
CA SER A 119 -3.16 -4.54 16.10
C SER A 119 -3.08 -5.02 14.65
N LEU A 120 -1.93 -4.70 14.04
CA LEU A 120 -1.54 -4.98 12.67
C LEU A 120 -0.90 -6.35 12.57
N ILE A 121 -1.29 -7.14 11.57
CA ILE A 121 -0.71 -8.47 11.33
C ILE A 121 -0.25 -8.51 9.87
N ALA A 122 1.04 -8.25 9.64
CA ALA A 122 1.69 -8.68 8.40
C ALA A 122 2.32 -10.04 8.69
N PHE A 123 1.83 -11.10 8.06
CA PHE A 123 2.53 -12.38 8.00
C PHE A 123 3.27 -12.43 6.66
N PRO A 124 4.58 -12.71 6.60
CA PRO A 124 5.08 -13.53 5.51
C PRO A 124 4.47 -14.94 5.69
N ASP A 125 3.94 -15.54 4.62
CA ASP A 125 3.62 -16.98 4.63
C ASP A 125 4.93 -17.76 4.84
N GLU A 126 4.95 -18.70 5.79
CA GLU A 126 6.05 -19.66 5.98
C GLU A 126 6.10 -20.72 4.88
#